data_AF-A0A2V7VCI0-F1
#
_entry.id   AF-A0A2V7VCI0-F1
#
_cell.length_a   1.000
_cell.length_b   1.000
_cell.length_c   1.000
_cell.angle_alpha   90.00
_cell.angle_beta   90.00
_cell.angle_gamma   90.00
#
_symmetry.space_group_name_H-M   'P 1'
#
loop_
_entity.id
_entity.type
_entity.pdbx_description
1 polymer ?
#
loop_
_entity_poly.entity_id
_entity_poly.type
_entity_poly.pdbx_seq_one_letter_code
_entity_poly.pdbx_strand_id
1 'polypeptide(L)'
;TRLDEPFSLAGRLPVPAGDYRVREWSVSASSSTNRPIMLTGEAEVVETYGGRLATLGASARLARDSHLALTMGFTRHRVELPRGSFVADVASARGVYAFSSRLVASALVQRNSLDGRLVTNLRLNFIHHPGSDLFVVLNDERRDGVPRRVTGRDLAVKLTYLGRF
;
A
#
# COMPACT_ATOMS: atom_id res chain seq x y z
N THR A 1 21.82 -1.41 -16.16
CA THR A 1 21.87 -2.34 -15.02
C THR A 1 22.38 -3.68 -15.50
N ARG A 2 23.33 -4.26 -14.77
CA ARG A 2 23.85 -5.60 -15.05
C ARG A 2 23.27 -6.58 -14.02
N LEU A 3 22.80 -7.72 -14.51
CA LEU A 3 22.34 -8.84 -13.69
C LEU A 3 23.36 -9.97 -13.81
N ASP A 4 23.97 -10.36 -12.70
CA ASP A 4 24.95 -11.44 -12.67
C ASP A 4 24.28 -12.83 -12.54
N GLU A 5 23.10 -12.90 -11.94
CA GLU A 5 22.31 -14.13 -11.80
C GLU A 5 20.88 -13.96 -12.35
N PRO A 6 20.30 -15.02 -12.95
CA PRO A 6 18.91 -15.00 -13.38
C PRO A 6 17.97 -15.01 -12.17
N PHE A 7 16.83 -14.34 -12.30
CA PHE A 7 15.78 -14.36 -11.27
C PHE A 7 14.39 -14.43 -11.90
N SER A 8 13.38 -14.73 -11.09
CA SER A 8 11.98 -14.75 -11.54
C SER A 8 11.24 -13.51 -11.05
N LEU A 9 10.88 -12.62 -11.97
CA LEU A 9 10.10 -11.43 -11.66
C LEU A 9 8.70 -11.85 -11.21
N ALA A 10 8.32 -11.44 -10.00
CA ALA A 10 7.10 -11.85 -9.32
C ALA A 10 6.88 -13.38 -9.25
N GLY A 11 7.97 -14.17 -9.30
CA GLY A 11 7.89 -15.62 -9.33
C GLY A 11 7.26 -16.21 -10.61
N ARG A 12 7.07 -15.39 -11.67
CA ARG A 12 6.37 -15.80 -12.91
C ARG A 12 7.22 -15.71 -14.17
N LEU A 13 7.98 -14.63 -14.32
CA LEU A 13 8.73 -14.38 -15.56
C LEU A 13 10.23 -14.49 -15.29
N PRO A 14 10.91 -15.48 -15.89
CA PRO A 14 12.36 -15.63 -15.73
C PRO A 14 13.10 -14.54 -16.52
N VAL A 15 13.83 -13.70 -15.79
CA VAL A 15 14.74 -12.69 -16.32
C VAL A 15 16.16 -13.29 -16.31
N PRO A 16 16.82 -13.42 -17.46
CA PRO A 16 18.18 -13.97 -17.52
C PRO A 16 19.22 -12.97 -17.00
N ALA A 17 20.39 -13.49 -16.64
CA ALA A 17 21.57 -12.65 -16.40
C ALA A 17 21.96 -11.92 -17.69
N GLY A 18 22.45 -10.69 -17.57
CA GLY A 18 22.83 -9.86 -18.71
C GLY A 18 22.80 -8.36 -18.44
N ASP A 19 23.19 -7.60 -19.46
CA ASP A 19 23.20 -6.14 -19.43
C ASP A 19 21.90 -5.57 -20.00
N TYR A 20 21.24 -4.74 -19.21
CA TYR A 20 19.98 -4.10 -19.57
C TYR A 20 20.11 -2.58 -19.52
N ARG A 21 19.65 -1.93 -20.58
CA ARG A 21 19.45 -0.48 -20.58
C ARG A 21 18.14 -0.17 -19.87
N VAL A 22 18.18 0.84 -19.00
CA VAL A 22 17.00 1.35 -18.32
C VAL A 22 16.62 2.68 -18.96
N ARG A 23 15.34 2.82 -19.32
CA ARG A 23 14.74 4.12 -19.66
C ARG A 23 13.43 4.24 -18.90
N GLU A 24 13.18 5.42 -18.36
CA GLU A 24 12.04 5.67 -17.50
C GLU A 24 11.36 6.96 -17.93
N TRP A 25 10.04 6.90 -17.98
CA TRP A 25 9.17 8.04 -18.17
C TRP A 25 8.08 8.00 -17.13
N SER A 26 7.88 9.09 -16.41
CA SER A 26 6.83 9.22 -15.43
C SER A 26 6.08 10.54 -15.60
N VAL A 27 4.78 10.48 -15.36
CA VAL A 27 3.87 11.63 -15.36
C VAL A 27 2.99 11.51 -14.14
N SER A 28 2.93 12.56 -13.34
CA SER A 28 2.05 12.65 -12.19
C SER A 28 1.23 13.91 -12.24
N ALA A 29 -0.01 13.84 -11.77
CA ALA A 29 -0.89 14.97 -11.61
C ALA A 29 -1.63 14.87 -10.28
N SER A 30 -1.81 16.01 -9.61
CA SER A 30 -2.58 16.08 -8.36
C SER A 30 -3.48 17.29 -8.36
N SER A 31 -4.68 17.15 -7.78
CA SER A 31 -5.55 18.29 -7.51
C SER A 31 -5.08 19.06 -6.27
N SER A 32 -5.67 20.24 -6.06
CA SER A 32 -5.37 21.08 -4.90
C SER A 32 -5.56 20.34 -3.57
N THR A 33 -4.62 20.53 -2.66
CA THR A 33 -4.66 20.06 -1.26
C THR A 33 -5.59 20.90 -0.37
N ASN A 34 -6.04 22.07 -0.86
CA ASN A 34 -6.92 22.98 -0.11
C ASN A 34 -8.41 22.63 -0.26
N ARG A 35 -8.72 21.52 -0.96
CA ARG A 35 -10.08 21.01 -1.13
C ARG A 35 -10.27 19.78 -0.24
N PRO A 36 -11.49 19.55 0.30
CA PRO A 36 -11.79 18.34 1.06
C PRO A 36 -11.51 17.05 0.28
N ILE A 37 -11.61 17.10 -1.05
CA ILE A 37 -11.27 15.99 -1.93
C ILE A 37 -10.00 16.33 -2.69
N MET A 38 -9.00 15.47 -2.54
CA MET A 38 -7.75 15.49 -3.30
C MET A 38 -7.68 14.25 -4.19
N LEU A 39 -7.40 14.44 -5.47
CA LEU A 39 -7.18 13.38 -6.44
C LEU A 39 -5.72 13.41 -6.87
N THR A 40 -5.11 12.24 -6.97
CA THR A 40 -3.76 12.08 -7.49
C THR A 40 -3.77 10.96 -8.53
N GLY A 41 -3.07 11.18 -9.64
CA GLY A 41 -2.85 10.18 -10.67
C GLY A 41 -1.38 10.14 -11.05
N GLU A 42 -0.89 8.96 -11.36
CA GLU A 42 0.48 8.72 -11.80
C GLU A 42 0.49 7.67 -12.90
N ALA A 43 1.34 7.88 -13.90
CA ALA A 43 1.62 6.92 -14.95
C ALA A 43 3.13 6.84 -15.12
N GLU A 44 3.65 5.64 -15.17
CA GLU A 44 5.08 5.37 -15.29
C GLU A 44 5.29 4.26 -16.32
N VAL A 45 6.33 4.41 -17.13
CA VAL A 45 6.80 3.40 -18.06
C VAL A 45 8.29 3.26 -17.88
N VAL A 46 8.73 2.06 -17.49
CA VAL A 46 10.12 1.68 -17.37
C VAL A 46 10.44 0.62 -18.42
N GLU A 47 11.30 0.95 -19.38
CA GLU A 47 11.93 -0.03 -20.27
C GLU A 47 13.14 -0.63 -19.55
N THR A 48 13.07 -1.93 -19.25
CA THR A 48 14.13 -2.67 -18.57
C THR A 48 13.98 -4.17 -18.83
N TYR A 49 15.01 -4.96 -18.53
CA TYR A 49 15.00 -6.42 -18.67
C TYR A 49 14.64 -6.92 -20.09
N GLY A 50 14.89 -6.09 -21.11
CA GLY A 50 14.55 -6.38 -22.51
C GLY A 50 13.07 -6.20 -22.85
N GLY A 51 12.28 -5.62 -21.94
CA GLY A 51 10.86 -5.34 -22.13
C GLY A 51 10.44 -4.04 -21.46
N ARG A 52 9.16 -3.96 -21.09
CA ARG A 52 8.51 -2.73 -20.60
C ARG A 52 7.61 -3.03 -19.40
N LEU A 53 7.78 -2.25 -18.34
CA LEU A 53 6.95 -2.24 -17.14
C LEU A 53 6.17 -0.93 -17.14
N ALA A 54 4.84 -1.01 -17.17
CA ALA A 54 3.97 0.15 -17.11
C ALA A 54 3.17 0.13 -15.80
N THR A 55 3.19 1.24 -15.07
CA THR A 55 2.41 1.45 -13.85
C THR A 55 1.40 2.56 -14.09
N LEU A 56 0.14 2.34 -13.71
CA LEU A 56 -0.90 3.36 -13.69
C LEU A 56 -1.52 3.38 -12.29
N GLY A 57 -1.35 4.49 -11.57
CA GLY A 57 -1.87 4.71 -10.24
C GLY A 57 -2.90 5.83 -10.21
N ALA A 58 -3.92 5.67 -9.37
CA ALA A 58 -4.87 6.71 -9.05
C ALA A 58 -5.26 6.62 -7.58
N SER A 59 -5.40 7.75 -6.91
CA SER A 59 -5.92 7.81 -5.54
C SER A 59 -6.83 9.00 -5.33
N ALA A 60 -7.77 8.82 -4.40
CA ALA A 60 -8.71 9.82 -3.96
C ALA A 60 -8.68 9.89 -2.44
N ARG A 61 -8.38 11.07 -1.91
CA ARG A 61 -8.42 11.36 -0.48
C ARG A 61 -9.56 12.31 -0.20
N LEU A 62 -10.45 11.91 0.70
CA LEU A 62 -11.49 12.75 1.28
C LEU A 62 -11.09 13.06 2.73
N ALA A 63 -10.77 14.31 3.04
CA ALA A 63 -10.62 14.80 4.39
C ALA A 63 -11.78 15.76 4.68
N ARG A 64 -12.75 15.29 5.47
CA ARG A 64 -13.89 16.09 5.92
C ARG A 64 -13.65 16.42 7.38
N ASP A 65 -13.38 17.70 7.64
CA ASP A 65 -13.05 18.25 8.96
C ASP A 65 -11.76 17.65 9.56
N SER A 66 -11.48 17.95 10.82
CA SER A 66 -10.33 17.43 11.57
C SER A 66 -10.50 15.98 12.04
N HIS A 67 -11.70 15.40 11.90
CA HIS A 67 -12.04 14.12 12.51
C HIS A 67 -12.00 12.94 11.53
N LEU A 68 -12.31 13.12 10.24
CA LEU A 68 -12.43 12.00 9.30
C LEU A 68 -11.54 12.21 8.07
N ALA A 69 -10.71 11.20 7.80
CA ALA A 69 -9.99 11.08 6.53
C ALA A 69 -10.19 9.69 5.92
N LEU A 70 -10.66 9.65 4.69
CA LEU A 70 -10.75 8.46 3.86
C LEU A 70 -9.78 8.58 2.68
N THR A 71 -9.08 7.52 2.33
CA THR A 71 -8.19 7.48 1.16
C THR A 71 -8.41 6.17 0.45
N MET A 72 -8.73 6.23 -0.84
CA MET A 72 -8.86 5.07 -1.71
C MET A 72 -7.76 5.17 -2.77
N GLY A 73 -7.15 4.04 -3.11
CA GLY A 73 -6.10 3.98 -4.11
C GLY A 73 -6.23 2.74 -4.98
N PHE A 74 -5.86 2.86 -6.25
CA PHE A 74 -5.77 1.77 -7.18
C PHE A 74 -4.53 1.92 -8.04
N THR A 75 -3.74 0.86 -8.14
CA THR A 75 -2.54 0.80 -8.96
C THR A 75 -2.58 -0.45 -9.82
N ARG A 76 -2.36 -0.29 -11.12
CA ARG A 76 -2.22 -1.37 -12.08
C ARG A 76 -0.80 -1.40 -12.59
N HIS A 77 -0.12 -2.53 -12.39
CA HIS A 77 1.16 -2.83 -13.01
C HIS A 77 0.94 -3.77 -14.18
N ARG A 78 1.49 -3.43 -15.34
CA ARG A 78 1.52 -4.26 -16.53
C ARG A 78 2.96 -4.50 -16.90
N VAL A 79 3.36 -5.76 -16.90
CA VAL A 79 4.73 -6.16 -17.20
C VAL A 79 4.73 -6.94 -18.50
N GLU A 80 5.51 -6.49 -19.47
CA GLU A 80 5.67 -7.09 -20.79
C GLU A 80 7.15 -7.38 -21.01
N LEU A 81 7.56 -8.64 -20.94
CA LEU A 81 8.92 -9.10 -21.19
C LEU A 81 8.94 -10.02 -22.42
N PRO A 82 10.11 -10.25 -23.06
CA PRO A 82 10.21 -11.13 -24.22
C PRO A 82 9.69 -12.55 -23.97
N ARG A 83 9.70 -13.02 -22.72
CA ARG A 83 9.27 -14.37 -22.32
C ARG A 83 7.82 -14.46 -21.84
N GLY A 84 7.10 -13.35 -21.80
CA GLY A 84 5.70 -13.32 -21.39
C GLY A 84 5.30 -12.01 -20.72
N SER A 85 4.03 -11.94 -20.32
CA SER A 85 3.47 -10.76 -19.68
C SER A 85 2.59 -11.14 -18.49
N PHE A 86 2.46 -10.23 -17.53
CA PHE A 86 1.47 -10.33 -16.47
C PHE A 86 0.94 -8.96 -16.06
N VAL A 87 -0.22 -8.97 -15.41
CA VAL A 87 -0.83 -7.78 -14.81
C VAL A 87 -0.99 -8.02 -13.30
N ALA A 88 -0.68 -7.00 -12.51
CA ALA A 88 -0.90 -6.97 -11.06
C ALA A 88 -1.71 -5.74 -10.70
N ASP A 89 -2.85 -5.93 -10.04
CA ASP A 89 -3.69 -4.85 -9.57
C ASP A 89 -3.63 -4.79 -8.05
N VAL A 90 -3.40 -3.58 -7.52
CA VAL A 90 -3.41 -3.29 -6.10
C VAL A 90 -4.50 -2.28 -5.82
N ALA A 91 -5.51 -2.68 -5.06
CA ALA A 91 -6.56 -1.79 -4.57
C ALA A 91 -6.37 -1.56 -3.07
N SER A 92 -6.59 -0.33 -2.60
CA SER A 92 -6.44 0.03 -1.19
C SER A 92 -7.54 0.99 -0.73
N ALA A 93 -7.96 0.84 0.52
CA ALA A 93 -8.88 1.73 1.20
C ALA A 93 -8.40 1.94 2.64
N ARG A 94 -8.21 3.20 3.02
CA ARG A 94 -7.75 3.61 4.34
C ARG A 94 -8.70 4.62 4.96
N GLY A 95 -9.24 4.31 6.12
CA GLY A 95 -10.01 5.23 6.95
C GLY A 95 -9.23 5.63 8.19
N VAL A 96 -9.32 6.89 8.58
CA VAL A 96 -8.83 7.41 9.86
C VAL A 96 -9.97 8.22 10.48
N TYR A 97 -10.28 7.93 11.73
CA TYR A 97 -11.27 8.66 12.50
C TYR A 97 -10.69 9.08 13.85
N ALA A 98 -10.63 10.38 14.10
CA ALA A 98 -10.28 10.97 15.38
C ALA A 98 -11.56 11.25 16.16
N PHE A 99 -11.85 10.43 17.17
CA PHE A 99 -12.95 10.66 18.10
C PHE A 99 -12.66 11.88 18.99
N SER A 100 -11.38 12.10 19.31
CA SER A 100 -10.87 13.29 20.00
C SER A 100 -9.36 13.44 19.73
N SER A 101 -8.75 14.51 20.25
CA SER A 101 -7.27 14.66 20.24
C SER A 101 -6.55 13.56 21.03
N ARG A 102 -7.28 12.77 21.83
CA ARG A 102 -6.76 11.67 22.64
C ARG A 102 -7.15 10.29 22.13
N LEU A 103 -8.08 10.16 21.19
CA LEU A 103 -8.55 8.86 20.73
C LEU A 103 -8.70 8.85 19.20
N VAL A 104 -7.83 8.07 18.56
CA VAL A 104 -7.78 7.97 17.10
C VAL A 104 -7.80 6.50 16.68
N ALA A 105 -8.68 6.15 15.75
CA ALA A 105 -8.71 4.86 15.10
C ALA A 105 -8.30 4.99 13.63
N SER A 106 -7.64 3.97 13.09
CA SER A 106 -7.40 3.86 11.66
C SER A 106 -7.55 2.43 11.19
N ALA A 107 -8.03 2.28 9.97
CA ALA A 107 -8.19 1.01 9.30
C ALA A 107 -7.61 1.11 7.89
N LEU A 108 -6.91 0.08 7.43
CA LEU A 108 -6.42 -0.07 6.07
C LEU A 108 -6.83 -1.47 5.59
N VAL A 109 -7.38 -1.52 4.39
CA VAL A 109 -7.61 -2.76 3.64
C VAL A 109 -6.90 -2.62 2.30
N GLN A 110 -6.10 -3.61 1.92
CA GLN A 110 -5.41 -3.66 0.64
C GLN A 110 -5.54 -5.02 0.01
N ARG A 111 -5.82 -5.07 -1.29
CA ARG A 111 -5.94 -6.29 -2.08
C ARG A 111 -4.92 -6.27 -3.21
N ASN A 112 -4.15 -7.33 -3.35
CA ASN A 112 -3.23 -7.56 -4.45
C ASN A 112 -3.70 -8.76 -5.30
N SER A 113 -4.06 -8.50 -6.56
CA SER A 113 -4.58 -9.54 -7.46
C SER A 113 -3.51 -10.52 -7.95
N LEU A 114 -2.23 -10.14 -7.90
CA LEU A 114 -1.13 -11.00 -8.33
C LEU A 114 -1.08 -12.25 -7.45
N ASP A 115 -0.94 -12.08 -6.15
CA ASP A 115 -0.85 -13.20 -5.20
C ASP A 115 -2.22 -13.62 -4.63
N GLY A 116 -3.29 -12.94 -5.04
CA GLY A 116 -4.61 -13.05 -4.42
C GLY A 116 -4.52 -12.80 -2.92
N ARG A 117 -3.86 -11.72 -2.50
CA ARG A 117 -3.65 -11.38 -1.08
C ARG A 117 -4.56 -10.24 -0.64
N LEU A 118 -5.18 -10.39 0.52
CA LEU A 118 -5.94 -9.36 1.21
C LEU A 118 -5.28 -9.08 2.56
N VAL A 119 -4.87 -7.83 2.75
CA VAL A 119 -4.23 -7.33 3.97
C VAL A 119 -5.18 -6.36 4.66
N THR A 120 -5.40 -6.58 5.95
CA THR A 120 -6.17 -5.69 6.81
C THR A 120 -5.31 -5.26 7.98
N ASN A 121 -5.23 -3.95 8.23
CA ASN A 121 -4.56 -3.36 9.38
C ASN A 121 -5.54 -2.46 10.13
N LEU A 122 -5.74 -2.73 11.41
CA LEU A 122 -6.55 -1.90 12.31
C LEU A 122 -5.64 -1.36 13.40
N ARG A 123 -5.76 -0.07 13.72
CA ARG A 123 -4.99 0.57 14.78
C ARG A 123 -5.90 1.44 15.62
N LEU A 124 -5.73 1.38 16.93
CA LEU A 124 -6.33 2.26 17.91
C LEU A 124 -5.22 2.90 18.73
N ASN A 125 -5.26 4.21 18.87
CA ASN A 125 -4.36 4.98 19.72
C ASN A 125 -5.19 5.77 20.72
N PHE A 126 -4.95 5.54 22.01
CA PHE A 126 -5.55 6.27 23.11
C PHE A 126 -4.48 6.94 23.97
N ILE A 127 -4.54 8.26 24.11
CA ILE A 127 -3.63 9.07 24.89
C ILE A 127 -4.34 9.44 26.19
N HIS A 128 -3.94 8.84 27.31
CA HIS A 128 -4.53 9.16 28.62
C HIS A 128 -4.10 10.56 29.08
N HIS A 129 -2.79 10.82 29.05
CA HIS A 129 -2.18 12.14 29.24
C HIS A 129 -0.90 12.23 28.39
N PRO A 130 -0.36 13.43 28.12
CA PRO A 130 0.88 13.56 27.34
C PRO A 130 1.99 12.66 27.92
N GLY A 131 2.59 11.83 27.06
CA GLY A 131 3.59 10.82 27.47
C GLY A 131 3.00 9.52 28.04
N SER A 132 1.69 9.32 28.05
CA SER A 132 1.06 8.05 28.43
C SER A 132 -0.03 7.64 27.47
N ASP A 133 0.23 6.55 26.77
CA ASP A 133 -0.52 6.09 25.62
C ASP A 133 -0.77 4.59 25.66
N LEU A 134 -1.89 4.20 25.05
CA LEU A 134 -2.26 2.82 24.77
C LEU A 134 -2.41 2.70 23.26
N PHE A 135 -1.59 1.84 22.66
CA PHE A 135 -1.66 1.49 21.26
C PHE A 135 -2.09 0.04 21.09
N VAL A 136 -3.09 -0.18 20.26
CA VAL A 136 -3.54 -1.51 19.84
C VAL A 136 -3.43 -1.59 18.33
N VAL A 137 -2.78 -2.64 17.83
CA VAL A 137 -2.62 -2.90 16.39
C VAL A 137 -3.02 -4.33 16.09
N LEU A 138 -3.93 -4.50 15.14
CA LEU A 138 -4.31 -5.79 14.61
C LEU A 138 -3.94 -5.84 13.12
N ASN A 139 -3.21 -6.88 12.75
CA ASN A 139 -2.89 -7.21 11.36
C ASN A 139 -3.53 -8.53 11.00
N ASP A 140 -4.07 -8.62 9.80
CA ASP A 140 -4.64 -9.86 9.27
C ASP A 140 -4.32 -9.94 7.77
N GLU A 141 -3.66 -11.02 7.36
CA GLU A 141 -3.36 -11.34 5.97
C GLU A 141 -4.07 -12.63 5.59
N ARG A 142 -4.80 -12.59 4.47
CA ARG A 142 -5.54 -13.74 3.93
C ARG A 142 -5.30 -13.88 2.44
N ARG A 143 -5.54 -15.08 1.92
CA ARG A 143 -5.72 -15.26 0.47
C ARG A 143 -7.17 -14.98 0.09
N ASP A 144 -7.33 -14.12 -0.90
CA ASP A 144 -8.59 -13.69 -1.45
C ASP A 144 -9.31 -14.85 -2.17
N GLY A 145 -10.64 -14.92 -2.04
CA GLY A 145 -11.44 -16.02 -2.59
C GLY A 145 -11.48 -17.32 -1.76
N VAL A 146 -10.76 -17.40 -0.62
CA VAL A 146 -10.84 -18.54 0.31
C VAL A 146 -11.34 -18.04 1.68
N PRO A 147 -12.62 -18.26 2.05
CA PRO A 147 -13.24 -17.59 3.20
C PRO A 147 -12.64 -17.91 4.58
N ARG A 148 -11.75 -18.92 4.70
CA ARG A 148 -11.32 -19.46 6.00
C ARG A 148 -9.83 -19.69 6.18
N ARG A 149 -8.97 -19.40 5.20
CA ARG A 149 -7.52 -19.58 5.37
C ARG A 149 -6.85 -18.24 5.68
N VAL A 150 -6.77 -17.94 6.97
CA VAL A 150 -5.93 -16.86 7.49
C VAL A 150 -4.48 -17.28 7.26
N THR A 151 -3.72 -16.47 6.50
CA THR A 151 -2.30 -16.71 6.25
C THR A 151 -1.46 -16.23 7.42
N GLY A 152 -1.89 -15.15 8.09
CA GLY A 152 -1.29 -14.65 9.33
C GLY A 152 -2.24 -13.67 10.03
N ARG A 153 -2.24 -13.67 11.36
CA ARG A 153 -2.98 -12.70 12.17
C ARG A 153 -2.16 -12.35 13.41
N ASP A 154 -1.89 -11.07 13.57
CA ASP A 154 -1.08 -10.55 14.67
C ASP A 154 -1.88 -9.52 15.46
N LEU A 155 -1.75 -9.55 16.77
CA LEU A 155 -2.26 -8.55 17.69
C LEU A 155 -1.09 -8.04 18.54
N ALA A 156 -0.86 -6.73 18.50
CA ALA A 156 0.12 -6.06 19.33
C ALA A 156 -0.57 -5.02 20.21
N VAL A 157 -0.23 -5.02 21.50
CA VAL A 157 -0.70 -4.03 22.48
C VAL A 157 0.53 -3.42 23.15
N LYS A 158 0.60 -2.09 23.18
CA LYS A 158 1.66 -1.33 23.85
C LYS A 158 1.03 -0.33 24.80
N LEU A 159 1.53 -0.32 26.04
CA LEU A 159 1.16 0.65 27.06
C LEU A 159 2.42 1.43 27.47
N THR A 160 2.32 2.76 27.44
CA THR A 160 3.37 3.67 27.91
C THR A 160 2.82 4.48 29.08
N TYR A 161 3.57 4.57 30.18
CA TYR A 161 3.23 5.41 31.33
C TYR A 161 4.40 6.31 31.71
N LEU A 162 4.15 7.60 31.87
CA LEU A 162 5.13 8.60 32.29
C LEU A 162 4.75 9.08 33.69
N GLY A 163 5.48 8.60 34.69
CA GLY A 163 5.44 9.14 36.04
C GLY A 163 6.32 10.38 36.16
N ARG A 164 5.84 11.40 36.86
CA ARG A 164 6.67 12.51 37.34
C ARG A 164 7.06 12.23 38.79
N PHE A 165 8.34 12.42 39.10
CA PHE A 165 8.91 12.42 40.45
C PHE A 165 9.43 13.81 40.78
#